data_AF-K1TLW4-F1
#
_entry.id   AF-K1TLW4-F1
#
_cell.length_a   1.000
_cell.length_b   1.000
_cell.length_c   1.000
_cell.angle_alpha   90.00
_cell.angle_beta   90.00
_cell.angle_gamma   90.00
#
_symmetry.space_group_name_H-M   'P 1'
#
loop_
_entity.id
_entity.type
_entity.pdbx_description
1 polymer ?
#
loop_
_entity_poly.entity_id
_entity_poly.type
_entity_poly.pdbx_seq_one_letter_code
_entity_poly.pdbx_strand_id
1 'polypeptide(L)'
;MAYSQGRIAYKHYGKYVERMIRSLGEERNPQAVARTVDNLARYMRTKSYEYNQEHPNNEVIVRDIKRMSGGTIEIDENAINNLRSDYKQHFSARPQKGAQPGRQNHPQQRQQKNRGTQQHRSFAKNNGQHRNSSK
;
A
#
# COMPACT_ATOMS: atom_id res chain seq x y z
N MET A 1 -9.86 -35.45 11.33
CA MET A 1 -8.79 -34.91 10.46
C MET A 1 -7.57 -34.63 11.32
N ALA A 2 -6.39 -35.19 11.00
CA ALA A 2 -5.16 -34.90 11.73
C ALA A 2 -4.54 -33.57 11.23
N TYR A 3 -4.31 -32.62 12.14
CA TYR A 3 -3.62 -31.37 11.82
C TYR A 3 -2.14 -31.65 11.53
N SER A 4 -1.61 -31.06 10.46
CA SER A 4 -0.20 -31.23 10.12
C SER A 4 0.70 -30.59 11.17
N GLN A 5 1.57 -31.40 11.78
CA GLN A 5 2.52 -30.98 12.83
C GLN A 5 3.85 -30.42 12.28
N GLY A 6 3.99 -30.28 10.96
CA GLY A 6 5.22 -29.82 10.33
C GLY A 6 5.51 -28.34 10.59
N ARG A 7 6.80 -27.99 10.78
CA ARG A 7 7.24 -26.60 10.91
C ARG A 7 7.05 -25.86 9.59
N ILE A 8 6.33 -24.75 9.63
CA ILE A 8 6.15 -23.85 8.48
C ILE A 8 7.13 -22.69 8.65
N ALA A 9 8.17 -22.63 7.81
CA ALA A 9 9.17 -21.57 7.87
C ALA A 9 8.60 -20.22 7.38
N TYR A 10 7.77 -20.26 6.34
CA TYR A 10 7.20 -19.08 5.68
C TYR A 10 5.70 -18.96 5.95
N LYS A 11 5.34 -18.67 7.20
CA LYS A 11 3.94 -18.59 7.63
C LYS A 11 3.14 -17.55 6.84
N HIS A 12 3.76 -16.43 6.52
CA HIS A 12 3.17 -15.30 5.81
C HIS A 12 2.81 -15.60 4.35
N TYR A 13 3.42 -16.62 3.73
CA TYR A 13 3.03 -17.08 2.40
C TYR A 13 1.97 -18.18 2.43
N GLY A 14 1.82 -18.86 3.57
CA GLY A 14 0.92 -19.99 3.74
C GLY A 14 1.58 -21.34 3.48
N LYS A 15 1.00 -22.39 4.06
CA LYS A 15 1.56 -23.75 4.13
C LYS A 15 1.88 -24.37 2.76
N TYR A 16 1.11 -24.06 1.72
CA TYR A 16 1.21 -24.75 0.43
C TYR A 16 2.19 -24.10 -0.55
N VAL A 17 2.66 -22.87 -0.29
CA VAL A 17 3.58 -22.15 -1.19
C VAL A 17 4.89 -22.91 -1.35
N GLU A 18 5.45 -23.41 -0.25
CA GLU A 18 6.68 -24.21 -0.30
C GLU A 18 6.51 -25.47 -1.17
N ARG A 19 5.36 -26.15 -1.07
CA ARG A 19 5.08 -27.34 -1.90
C ARG A 19 4.93 -27.00 -3.36
N MET A 20 4.24 -25.89 -3.68
CA MET A 20 4.10 -25.43 -5.06
C MET A 20 5.48 -25.10 -5.66
N ILE A 21 6.34 -24.41 -4.92
CA ILE A 21 7.70 -24.06 -5.40
C ILE A 21 8.55 -25.30 -5.63
N ARG A 22 8.51 -26.28 -4.71
CA ARG A 22 9.23 -27.54 -4.89
C ARG A 22 8.76 -28.29 -6.13
N SER A 23 7.44 -28.38 -6.33
CA SER A 23 6.87 -29.02 -7.52
C SER A 23 7.28 -28.32 -8.81
N LEU A 24 7.43 -26.98 -8.79
CA LEU A 24 7.92 -26.22 -9.94
C LEU A 24 9.41 -26.45 -10.24
N GLY A 25 10.21 -26.78 -9.23
CA GLY A 25 11.63 -27.13 -9.42
C GLY A 25 11.83 -28.46 -10.14
N GLU A 26 10.82 -29.34 -10.11
CA GLU A 26 10.82 -30.65 -10.78
C GLU A 26 10.20 -30.59 -12.19
N GLU A 27 9.54 -29.49 -12.54
CA GLU A 27 8.85 -29.31 -13.82
C GLU A 27 9.85 -29.11 -14.97
N ARG A 28 9.61 -29.79 -16.10
CA ARG A 28 10.55 -29.80 -17.24
C ARG A 28 10.31 -28.67 -18.23
N ASN A 29 9.13 -28.05 -18.21
CA ASN A 29 8.80 -26.98 -19.13
C ASN A 29 9.18 -25.60 -18.55
N PRO A 30 10.28 -24.97 -19.02
CA PRO A 30 10.77 -23.72 -18.46
C PRO A 30 9.78 -22.55 -18.64
N GLN A 31 8.98 -22.55 -19.70
CA GLN A 31 7.98 -21.51 -19.94
C GLN A 31 6.82 -21.58 -18.96
N ALA A 32 6.39 -22.81 -18.61
CA ALA A 32 5.35 -23.02 -17.61
C ALA A 32 5.85 -22.65 -16.21
N VAL A 33 7.09 -23.01 -15.88
CA VAL A 33 7.75 -22.62 -14.63
C VAL A 33 7.79 -21.10 -14.50
N ALA A 34 8.33 -20.38 -15.51
CA ALA A 34 8.44 -18.93 -15.49
C ALA A 34 7.09 -18.24 -15.25
N ARG A 35 6.04 -18.64 -15.98
CA ARG A 35 4.68 -18.08 -15.79
C ARG A 35 4.08 -18.40 -14.42
N THR A 36 4.36 -19.57 -13.86
CA THR A 36 3.78 -19.95 -12.58
C THR A 36 4.50 -19.27 -11.42
N VAL A 37 5.82 -19.17 -11.52
CA VAL A 37 6.68 -18.38 -10.64
C VAL A 37 6.24 -16.92 -10.60
N ASP A 38 5.92 -16.33 -11.75
CA ASP A 38 5.42 -14.97 -11.87
C ASP A 38 4.15 -14.74 -11.03
N ASN A 39 3.16 -15.60 -11.23
CA ASN A 39 1.91 -15.58 -10.47
C ASN A 39 2.14 -15.84 -8.98
N LEU A 40 3.09 -16.71 -8.65
CA LEU A 40 3.43 -17.03 -7.28
C LEU A 40 4.12 -15.87 -6.57
N ALA A 41 4.99 -15.11 -7.24
CA ALA A 41 5.60 -13.91 -6.70
C ALA A 41 4.53 -12.85 -6.35
N ARG A 42 3.54 -12.65 -7.22
CA ARG A 42 2.37 -11.78 -6.94
C ARG A 42 1.58 -12.26 -5.72
N TYR A 43 1.34 -13.57 -5.65
CA TYR A 43 0.65 -14.20 -4.54
C TYR A 43 1.42 -13.99 -3.23
N MET A 44 2.72 -14.27 -3.24
CA MET A 44 3.62 -14.10 -2.10
C MET A 44 3.60 -12.67 -1.59
N ARG A 45 3.73 -11.67 -2.47
CA ARG A 45 3.65 -10.25 -2.08
C ARG A 45 2.32 -9.89 -1.41
N THR A 46 1.23 -10.42 -1.95
CA THR A 46 -0.11 -10.21 -1.42
C THR A 46 -0.30 -10.86 -0.05
N LYS A 47 0.05 -12.14 0.11
CA LYS A 47 -0.09 -12.85 1.39
C LYS A 47 0.84 -12.31 2.47
N SER A 48 2.05 -11.89 2.10
CA SER A 48 2.92 -11.15 3.02
C SER A 48 2.26 -9.90 3.55
N TYR A 49 1.61 -9.12 2.68
CA TYR A 49 0.91 -7.91 3.13
C TYR A 49 -0.27 -8.24 4.04
N GLU A 50 -1.08 -9.25 3.70
CA GLU A 50 -2.19 -9.67 4.56
C GLU A 50 -1.73 -10.08 5.96
N TYR A 51 -0.60 -10.79 6.06
CA TYR A 51 -0.09 -11.33 7.33
C TYR A 51 0.78 -10.34 8.11
N ASN A 52 1.71 -9.64 7.44
CA ASN A 52 2.69 -8.75 8.05
C ASN A 52 2.30 -7.25 7.96
N GLN A 53 1.27 -6.89 7.18
CA GLN A 53 0.94 -5.50 6.83
C GLN A 53 2.07 -4.76 6.08
N GLU A 54 2.99 -5.50 5.47
CA GLU A 54 4.13 -4.98 4.73
C GLU A 54 4.29 -5.68 3.38
N HIS A 55 4.63 -4.91 2.34
CA HIS A 55 4.94 -5.46 1.03
C HIS A 55 6.42 -5.83 0.96
N PRO A 56 6.77 -7.12 0.78
CA PRO A 56 8.16 -7.51 0.63
C PRO A 56 8.75 -6.92 -0.66
N ASN A 57 10.04 -6.58 -0.58
CA ASN A 57 10.85 -6.20 -1.73
C ASN A 57 11.00 -7.39 -2.67
N ASN A 58 11.26 -7.12 -3.96
CA ASN A 58 11.42 -8.18 -4.95
C ASN A 58 12.60 -9.10 -4.57
N GLU A 59 13.72 -8.54 -4.10
CA GLU A 59 14.87 -9.30 -3.58
C GLU A 59 14.47 -10.37 -2.55
N VAL A 60 13.56 -10.04 -1.63
CA VAL A 60 13.10 -10.94 -0.57
C VAL A 60 12.29 -12.08 -1.17
N ILE A 61 11.37 -11.76 -2.09
CA ILE A 61 10.55 -12.76 -2.80
C ILE A 61 11.45 -13.71 -3.61
N VAL A 62 12.42 -13.18 -4.37
CA VAL A 62 13.36 -13.99 -5.15
C VAL A 62 14.18 -14.91 -4.24
N ARG A 63 14.73 -14.37 -3.15
CA ARG A 63 15.53 -15.15 -2.19
C ARG A 63 14.71 -16.28 -1.57
N ASP A 64 13.47 -16.02 -1.21
CA ASP A 64 12.59 -17.01 -0.60
C ASP A 64 12.16 -18.08 -1.60
N ILE A 65 11.88 -17.72 -2.86
CA ILE A 65 11.62 -18.71 -3.92
C ILE A 65 12.84 -19.60 -4.14
N LYS A 66 14.05 -19.02 -4.25
CA LYS A 66 15.30 -19.77 -4.41
C LYS A 66 15.54 -20.73 -3.23
N ARG A 67 15.24 -20.30 -2.00
CA ARG A 67 15.39 -21.14 -0.82
C ARG A 67 14.35 -22.26 -0.75
N MET A 68 13.09 -21.97 -1.07
CA MET A 68 12.02 -22.98 -1.09
C MET A 68 12.16 -23.99 -2.23
N SER A 69 12.76 -23.59 -3.36
CA SER A 69 13.06 -24.47 -4.49
C SER A 69 14.29 -25.35 -4.26
N GLY A 70 15.02 -25.17 -3.15
CA GLY A 70 16.29 -25.84 -2.93
C GLY A 70 17.39 -25.39 -3.91
N GLY A 71 17.25 -24.20 -4.50
CA GLY A 71 18.19 -23.64 -5.48
C GLY A 71 17.94 -24.05 -6.93
N THR A 72 16.89 -24.81 -7.22
CA THR A 72 16.55 -25.27 -8.59
C THR A 72 15.96 -24.18 -9.46
N ILE A 73 15.26 -23.23 -8.85
CA ILE A 73 14.64 -22.09 -9.54
C ILE A 73 15.45 -20.83 -9.25
N GLU A 74 15.98 -20.20 -10.30
CA GLU A 74 16.66 -18.91 -10.27
C GLU A 74 15.90 -17.89 -11.12
N ILE A 75 15.63 -16.73 -10.55
CA ILE A 75 14.77 -15.69 -11.14
C ILE A 75 15.50 -14.36 -10.99
N ASP A 76 15.48 -13.56 -12.04
CA ASP A 76 15.96 -12.18 -11.98
C ASP A 76 14.93 -11.29 -11.29
N GLU A 77 15.39 -10.40 -10.42
CA GLU A 77 14.56 -9.42 -9.73
C GLU A 77 13.76 -8.55 -10.71
N ASN A 78 14.35 -8.25 -11.87
CA ASN A 78 13.72 -7.46 -12.92
C ASN A 78 12.52 -8.16 -13.56
N ALA A 79 12.49 -9.49 -13.56
CA ALA A 79 11.34 -10.25 -14.05
C ALA A 79 10.09 -9.99 -13.19
N ILE A 80 10.29 -9.72 -11.89
CA ILE A 80 9.21 -9.47 -10.92
C ILE A 80 8.79 -7.98 -10.90
N ASN A 81 9.59 -7.06 -11.42
CA ASN A 81 9.29 -5.62 -11.41
C ASN A 81 8.01 -5.26 -12.18
N ASN A 82 7.66 -5.99 -13.23
CA ASN A 82 6.43 -5.75 -14.00
C ASN A 82 5.16 -6.28 -13.30
N LEU A 83 5.31 -6.94 -12.15
CA LEU A 83 4.23 -7.57 -11.42
C LEU A 83 3.68 -6.59 -10.39
N ARG A 84 2.99 -5.58 -10.92
CA ARG A 84 2.17 -4.72 -10.10
C ARG A 84 1.24 -5.62 -9.28
N SER A 85 1.33 -5.52 -7.96
CA SER A 85 0.40 -6.22 -7.09
C SER A 85 -0.96 -5.55 -7.24
N ASP A 86 -1.87 -6.21 -7.93
CA ASP A 86 -3.25 -5.74 -8.12
C ASP A 86 -4.08 -5.79 -6.83
N TYR A 87 -3.49 -6.29 -5.74
CA TYR A 87 -4.06 -6.12 -4.41
C TYR A 87 -4.21 -4.62 -4.17
N LYS A 88 -5.46 -4.16 -4.25
CA LYS A 88 -5.80 -2.78 -4.03
C LYS A 88 -5.38 -2.46 -2.60
N GLN A 89 -4.22 -1.83 -2.46
CA GLN A 89 -3.92 -0.99 -1.33
C GLN A 89 -5.18 -0.14 -1.18
N HIS A 90 -5.95 -0.36 -0.11
CA HIS A 90 -7.05 0.51 0.22
C HIS A 90 -6.38 1.84 0.55
N PHE A 91 -6.09 2.64 -0.49
CA PHE A 91 -5.86 4.04 -0.32
C PHE A 91 -7.16 4.49 0.33
N SER A 92 -7.11 4.72 1.65
CA SER A 92 -8.18 5.39 2.36
C SER A 92 -8.54 6.57 1.46
N ALA A 93 -9.73 6.53 0.87
CA ALA A 93 -10.15 7.50 -0.13
C ALA A 93 -9.83 8.86 0.46
N ARG A 94 -8.77 9.50 -0.04
CA ARG A 94 -8.31 10.78 0.48
C ARG A 94 -9.54 11.66 0.30
N PRO A 95 -10.17 12.19 1.37
CA PRO A 95 -11.38 12.96 1.19
C PRO A 95 -11.03 14.08 0.22
N GLN A 96 -11.66 14.05 -0.96
CA GLN A 96 -11.49 15.04 -2.01
C GLN A 96 -11.92 16.37 -1.37
N LYS A 97 -10.93 17.14 -0.93
CA LYS A 97 -11.15 18.41 -0.27
C LYS A 97 -11.66 19.38 -1.35
N GLY A 98 -12.99 19.50 -1.42
CA GLY A 98 -13.72 20.63 -1.98
C GLY A 98 -13.56 20.88 -3.48
N ALA A 99 -14.53 20.40 -4.25
CA ALA A 99 -14.96 21.16 -5.42
C ALA A 99 -15.47 22.53 -4.92
N GLN A 100 -14.73 23.61 -5.20
CA GLN A 100 -15.28 24.96 -5.10
C GLN A 100 -16.09 25.26 -6.37
N PRO A 101 -17.40 25.51 -6.28
CA PRO A 101 -18.15 26.08 -7.39
C PRO A 101 -17.79 27.57 -7.51
N GLY A 102 -17.73 28.05 -8.76
CA GLY A 102 -17.05 29.27 -9.14
C GLY A 102 -17.53 30.57 -8.51
N ARG A 103 -16.64 31.56 -8.55
CA ARG A 103 -17.00 32.96 -8.77
C ARG A 103 -16.02 33.60 -9.74
N GLN A 104 -16.55 33.84 -10.92
CA GLN A 104 -16.09 34.79 -11.92
C GLN A 104 -16.12 36.19 -11.32
N ASN A 105 -15.06 37.00 -11.48
CA ASN A 105 -15.16 38.44 -11.75
C ASN A 105 -13.79 39.11 -12.00
N HIS A 106 -13.67 39.62 -13.23
CA HIS A 106 -13.03 40.84 -13.72
C HIS A 106 -11.80 41.46 -13.00
N PRO A 107 -10.71 41.76 -13.73
CA PRO A 107 -9.69 42.69 -13.27
C PRO A 107 -10.11 44.13 -13.59
N GLN A 108 -10.20 45.00 -12.59
CA GLN A 108 -10.26 46.44 -12.81
C GLN A 108 -9.20 47.15 -11.98
N GLN A 109 -8.28 47.80 -12.69
CA GLN A 109 -7.32 48.76 -12.18
C GLN A 109 -8.03 49.86 -11.39
N ARG A 110 -7.49 50.23 -10.24
CA ARG A 110 -7.41 51.65 -9.85
C ARG A 110 -6.32 51.89 -8.81
N GLN A 111 -5.36 52.70 -9.22
CA GLN A 111 -4.47 53.46 -8.36
C GLN A 111 -5.31 54.30 -7.36
N GLN A 112 -4.88 54.41 -6.10
CA GLN A 112 -4.53 55.71 -5.49
C GLN A 112 -4.09 55.58 -4.02
N LYS A 113 -3.27 56.56 -3.65
CA LYS A 113 -2.43 56.77 -2.46
C LYS A 113 -3.21 57.44 -1.31
N ASN A 114 -2.78 57.15 -0.08
CA ASN A 114 -2.75 58.02 1.12
C ASN A 114 -4.02 58.77 1.60
N ARG A 115 -4.46 58.49 2.85
CA ARG A 115 -4.44 59.40 4.03
C ARG A 115 -5.38 58.92 5.15
N GLY A 116 -4.96 59.09 6.41
CA GLY A 116 -5.88 59.45 7.51
C GLY A 116 -6.09 58.42 8.63
N THR A 117 -5.23 58.49 9.65
CA THR A 117 -5.54 58.64 11.10
C THR A 117 -6.77 57.95 11.73
N GLN A 118 -6.49 57.27 12.85
CA GLN A 118 -7.19 57.27 14.16
C GLN A 118 -7.46 55.90 14.80
N GLN A 119 -6.78 55.76 15.94
CA GLN A 119 -6.93 54.82 17.03
C GLN A 119 -8.38 54.73 17.54
N HIS A 120 -8.87 53.54 17.85
CA HIS A 120 -9.76 53.32 19.00
C HIS A 120 -9.43 51.96 19.65
N ARG A 121 -9.17 52.01 20.96
CA ARG A 121 -8.92 50.86 21.85
C ARG A 121 -10.24 50.27 22.34
N SER A 122 -10.11 49.01 22.81
CA SER A 122 -10.86 48.35 23.89
C SER A 122 -12.19 47.67 23.51
N PHE A 123 -12.35 46.37 23.78
CA PHE A 123 -12.87 45.78 25.03
C PHE A 123 -13.09 44.26 24.89
N ALA A 124 -12.81 43.53 25.96
CA ALA A 124 -13.08 42.10 26.12
C ALA A 124 -14.57 41.81 26.36
N LYS A 125 -15.08 40.67 25.89
CA LYS A 125 -16.15 39.94 26.59
C LYS A 125 -16.18 38.45 26.27
N ASN A 126 -15.99 37.71 27.36
CA ASN A 126 -16.24 36.29 27.61
C ASN A 126 -17.63 35.84 27.10
N ASN A 127 -17.71 34.67 26.46
CA ASN A 127 -18.92 33.85 26.52
C ASN A 127 -18.56 32.36 26.39
N GLY A 128 -18.33 31.71 27.52
CA GLY A 128 -18.34 30.26 27.61
C GLY A 128 -19.77 29.70 27.47
N GLN A 129 -19.93 28.62 26.72
CA GLN A 129 -21.01 27.67 26.93
C GLN A 129 -20.45 26.25 26.88
N HIS A 130 -20.27 25.69 28.07
CA HIS A 130 -20.35 24.26 28.34
C HIS A 130 -21.69 23.70 27.84
N ARG A 131 -21.68 22.48 27.29
CA ARG A 131 -22.34 21.33 27.93
C ARG A 131 -21.98 20.01 27.24
N ASN A 132 -21.28 19.19 28.02
CA ASN A 132 -21.19 17.73 27.91
C ASN A 132 -22.47 17.11 28.51
N SER A 133 -22.96 16.02 27.94
CA SER A 133 -23.53 14.85 28.67
C SER A 133 -23.94 13.75 27.69
N SER A 134 -23.51 12.54 28.00
CA SER A 134 -23.82 11.27 27.33
C SER A 134 -24.93 10.54 28.11
N LYS A 135 -25.89 9.94 27.40
CA LYS A 135 -26.47 8.60 27.65
C LYS A 135 -27.52 8.27 26.59
#